data_AF-A0A5B0AEP6-F1
#
_entry.id   AF-A0A5B0AEP6-F1
#
_cell.length_a   1.000
_cell.length_b   1.000
_cell.length_c   1.000
_cell.angle_alpha   90.00
_cell.angle_beta   90.00
_cell.angle_gamma   90.00
#
_symmetry.space_group_name_H-M   'P 1'
#
loop_
_entity.id
_entity.type
_entity.pdbx_description
1 polymer ?
#
loop_
_entity_poly.entity_id
_entity_poly.type
_entity_poly.pdbx_seq_one_letter_code
_entity_poly.pdbx_strand_id
1 'polypeptide(L)'
;MTLLNNLRTRRRRLGVAATAAGLLAALLTAGPAVATPDPGDTPATPEKVSKGVAAEARAAIADGEIPGQDEIVHSDNIKHLTNIPKDALPGTNSDLAFQGKYAFAGNYDGFRIFDISNPKAPKTVSQVLCPGSQNDITVSGDLLFLSTDSSRSDNSCSSTTQPATEKSSWEGMKVFDISDKKNPKYVAAVETACGSHTHTLVPERKNVYIYVSSYSPSATFPDCQPPHDGISVIKVPRKAPEKAAVVNFPVLFPGEGPDGGGNPGGPTNPGVSKTTGCHDITVLPSKDLAAGACMGDGILFSIKDPENPKVIDQVQDNVNFAFWHSATFNQKANKVVFTDELGGGGAATCNEAVGPDRGADGIYDIVGKGDKRKLVFKSYYKIPRHQADTENCVAHNGSLIPVKGKDIMVQAWYQGGISVWDFTNSSKPKEIAYFERGPLSTTTMVTGGSWSAYYYNGYIYSNDIAKGFDVLRIDDRRTDPAKKNRQSELNVQTQPDYFD
;
A
#
# COMPACT_ATOMS: atom_id res chain seq x y z
N MET A 1 39.04 -61.87 -55.00
CA MET A 1 38.05 -62.96 -54.90
C MET A 1 36.85 -62.45 -54.12
N THR A 2 35.70 -62.43 -54.81
CA THR A 2 34.35 -62.70 -54.30
C THR A 2 33.79 -61.89 -53.12
N LEU A 3 32.97 -60.90 -53.52
CA LEU A 3 31.66 -60.52 -52.98
C LEU A 3 31.00 -61.47 -51.97
N LEU A 4 30.25 -60.89 -51.02
CA LEU A 4 28.89 -61.32 -50.72
C LEU A 4 28.01 -60.14 -50.27
N ASN A 5 26.83 -60.10 -50.87
CA ASN A 5 25.76 -59.10 -50.81
C ASN A 5 25.07 -59.01 -49.44
N ASN A 6 24.44 -57.87 -49.13
CA ASN A 6 22.96 -57.80 -49.10
C ASN A 6 22.38 -56.38 -49.02
N LEU A 7 21.90 -55.94 -50.18
CA LEU A 7 20.60 -55.33 -50.51
C LEU A 7 19.75 -54.58 -49.44
N ARG A 8 19.39 -53.35 -49.87
CA ARG A 8 18.08 -52.66 -49.77
C ARG A 8 17.74 -52.07 -48.37
N THR A 9 17.25 -50.84 -48.20
CA THR A 9 16.51 -49.94 -49.12
C THR A 9 16.55 -48.49 -48.61
N ARG A 10 16.52 -47.54 -49.57
CA ARG A 10 16.38 -46.08 -49.43
C ARG A 10 15.03 -45.64 -48.83
N ARG A 11 15.05 -44.54 -48.05
CA ARG A 11 14.44 -43.19 -48.30
C ARG A 11 14.38 -42.44 -46.95
N ARG A 12 15.17 -41.36 -46.70
CA ARG A 12 14.92 -39.92 -47.05
C ARG A 12 13.45 -39.54 -46.82
N ARG A 13 13.04 -38.52 -46.06
CA ARG A 13 13.62 -37.31 -45.42
C ARG A 13 12.58 -36.81 -44.41
N LEU A 14 13.01 -36.07 -43.38
CA LEU A 14 12.37 -34.92 -42.69
C LEU A 14 13.16 -34.77 -41.37
N GLY A 15 13.94 -33.73 -41.08
CA GLY A 15 13.85 -32.34 -41.52
C GLY A 15 13.10 -31.52 -40.48
N VAL A 16 13.83 -31.09 -39.44
CA VAL A 16 13.56 -29.94 -38.54
C VAL A 16 12.33 -30.02 -37.64
N ALA A 17 12.54 -30.24 -36.33
CA ALA A 17 11.75 -29.66 -35.24
C ALA A 17 12.41 -30.01 -33.88
N ALA A 18 13.17 -29.08 -33.30
CA ALA A 18 13.59 -29.17 -31.89
C ALA A 18 13.99 -27.79 -31.34
N THR A 19 13.09 -26.81 -31.42
CA THR A 19 13.20 -25.53 -30.70
C THR A 19 11.81 -25.07 -30.30
N ALA A 20 11.17 -25.77 -29.35
CA ALA A 20 9.88 -25.36 -28.77
C ALA A 20 9.57 -26.02 -27.42
N ALA A 21 10.57 -26.23 -26.55
CA ALA A 21 10.33 -26.85 -25.23
C ALA A 21 10.88 -26.05 -24.03
N GLY A 22 11.47 -24.86 -24.25
CA GLY A 22 12.04 -24.03 -23.18
C GLY A 22 11.20 -22.82 -22.75
N LEU A 23 10.16 -22.44 -23.52
CA LEU A 23 9.42 -21.18 -23.33
C LEU A 23 7.99 -21.35 -22.79
N LEU A 24 7.52 -22.59 -22.57
CA LEU A 24 6.17 -22.84 -22.03
C LEU A 24 6.14 -23.14 -20.52
N ALA A 25 7.28 -23.28 -19.85
CA ALA A 25 7.33 -23.53 -18.41
C ALA A 25 7.32 -22.25 -17.55
N ALA A 26 7.53 -21.07 -18.14
CA ALA A 26 7.55 -19.78 -17.44
C ALA A 26 6.19 -19.04 -17.43
N LEU A 27 5.18 -19.54 -18.16
CA LEU A 27 3.87 -18.89 -18.28
C LEU A 27 2.79 -19.48 -17.36
N LEU A 28 3.13 -20.47 -16.52
CA LEU A 28 2.17 -21.20 -15.69
C LEU A 28 2.41 -21.06 -14.17
N THR A 29 3.33 -20.20 -13.73
CA THR A 29 3.57 -19.95 -12.29
C THR A 29 2.97 -18.64 -11.78
N ALA A 30 2.28 -17.87 -12.61
CA ALA A 30 1.39 -16.81 -12.13
C ALA A 30 0.11 -17.47 -11.58
N GLY A 31 0.21 -18.07 -10.39
CA GLY A 31 -0.97 -18.35 -9.59
C GLY A 31 -1.74 -17.06 -9.33
N PRO A 32 -3.06 -17.11 -9.05
CA PRO A 32 -3.77 -15.93 -8.59
C PRO A 32 -3.00 -15.34 -7.41
N ALA A 33 -2.77 -14.02 -7.44
CA ALA A 33 -2.31 -13.29 -6.27
C ALA A 33 -3.39 -13.44 -5.20
N VAL A 34 -3.25 -14.49 -4.38
CA VAL A 34 -3.99 -14.60 -3.13
C VAL A 34 -3.15 -13.80 -2.16
N ALA A 35 -3.57 -12.57 -1.87
CA ALA A 35 -3.24 -11.99 -0.57
C ALA A 35 -3.71 -13.04 0.44
N THR A 36 -2.77 -13.74 1.06
CA THR A 36 -3.12 -14.63 2.15
C THR A 36 -3.71 -13.73 3.22
N PRO A 37 -4.91 -14.03 3.76
CA PRO A 37 -5.31 -13.45 5.03
C PRO A 37 -4.13 -13.67 5.96
N ASP A 38 -3.52 -12.59 6.44
CA ASP A 38 -2.31 -12.65 7.25
C ASP A 38 -2.59 -13.64 8.41
N PRO A 39 -1.92 -14.80 8.50
CA PRO A 39 -2.20 -15.77 9.57
C PRO A 39 -1.61 -15.31 10.92
N GLY A 40 -1.44 -14.00 11.12
CA GLY A 40 -0.78 -13.36 12.25
C GLY A 40 0.65 -12.95 11.94
N ASP A 41 1.30 -12.32 12.92
CA ASP A 41 2.63 -11.64 12.92
C ASP A 41 3.85 -12.37 12.32
N THR A 42 3.68 -13.46 11.57
CA THR A 42 4.74 -14.26 10.96
C THR A 42 5.24 -13.55 9.69
N PRO A 43 6.48 -13.06 9.67
CA PRO A 43 7.05 -12.47 8.47
C PRO A 43 7.08 -13.51 7.35
N ALA A 44 6.85 -13.08 6.10
CA ALA A 44 7.09 -13.91 4.93
C ALA A 44 8.51 -14.52 5.02
N THR A 45 8.61 -15.85 4.97
CA THR A 45 9.90 -16.53 5.10
C THR A 45 10.76 -16.21 3.87
N PRO A 46 11.99 -15.71 4.02
CA PRO A 46 12.85 -15.40 2.87
C PRO A 46 13.06 -16.61 1.96
N GLU A 47 12.67 -16.50 0.69
CA GLU A 47 12.74 -17.61 -0.26
C GLU A 47 14.00 -17.52 -1.11
N LYS A 48 14.80 -18.59 -1.15
CA LYS A 48 15.96 -18.66 -2.04
C LYS A 48 15.51 -18.71 -3.49
N VAL A 49 16.01 -17.79 -4.30
CA VAL A 49 15.76 -17.81 -5.74
C VAL A 49 16.62 -18.87 -6.43
N SER A 50 16.24 -19.21 -7.67
CA SER A 50 17.02 -20.15 -8.48
C SER A 50 18.42 -19.62 -8.79
N LYS A 51 19.37 -20.51 -9.12
CA LYS A 51 20.71 -20.11 -9.54
C LYS A 51 20.71 -19.25 -10.81
N GLY A 52 19.72 -19.44 -11.69
CA GLY A 52 19.54 -18.64 -12.91
C GLY A 52 19.18 -17.20 -12.57
N VAL A 53 18.11 -17.01 -11.79
CA VAL A 53 17.65 -15.68 -11.31
C VAL A 53 18.77 -14.96 -10.55
N ALA A 54 19.50 -15.66 -9.68
CA ALA A 54 20.63 -15.07 -8.97
C ALA A 54 21.80 -14.68 -9.89
N ALA A 55 21.99 -15.36 -11.02
CA ALA A 55 23.01 -15.01 -12.00
C ALA A 55 22.58 -13.83 -12.86
N GLU A 56 21.30 -13.78 -13.26
CA GLU A 56 20.68 -12.67 -13.99
C GLU A 56 20.75 -11.38 -13.18
N ALA A 57 20.36 -11.40 -11.90
CA ALA A 57 20.46 -10.23 -11.02
C ALA A 57 21.91 -9.72 -10.92
N ARG A 58 22.90 -10.62 -10.80
CA ARG A 58 24.32 -10.22 -10.75
C ARG A 58 24.82 -9.67 -12.08
N ALA A 59 24.34 -10.19 -13.21
CA ALA A 59 24.67 -9.69 -14.53
C ALA A 59 24.10 -8.28 -14.73
N ALA A 60 22.82 -8.08 -14.40
CA ALA A 60 22.17 -6.77 -14.48
C ALA A 60 22.88 -5.71 -13.59
N ILE A 61 23.35 -6.09 -12.39
CA ILE A 61 24.21 -5.22 -11.56
C ILE A 61 25.53 -4.92 -12.26
N ALA A 62 26.21 -5.93 -12.81
CA ALA A 62 27.52 -5.76 -13.45
C ALA A 62 27.45 -4.88 -14.71
N ASP A 63 26.33 -4.95 -15.43
CA ASP A 63 26.06 -4.18 -16.64
C ASP A 63 25.50 -2.78 -16.33
N GLY A 64 25.18 -2.49 -15.06
CA GLY A 64 24.65 -1.21 -14.60
C GLY A 64 23.17 -0.97 -14.97
N GLU A 65 22.44 -2.04 -15.29
CA GLU A 65 21.00 -1.99 -15.59
C GLU A 65 20.16 -1.77 -14.34
N ILE A 66 20.63 -2.32 -13.20
CA ILE A 66 20.07 -2.10 -11.87
C ILE A 66 21.18 -1.69 -10.90
N PRO A 67 20.87 -1.02 -9.78
CA PRO A 67 21.88 -0.65 -8.79
C PRO A 67 22.48 -1.88 -8.11
N GLY A 68 23.71 -1.76 -7.61
CA GLY A 68 24.32 -2.78 -6.78
C GLY A 68 23.52 -3.10 -5.51
N GLN A 69 23.82 -4.23 -4.88
CA GLN A 69 23.16 -4.63 -3.62
C GLN A 69 23.31 -3.53 -2.57
N ASP A 70 22.19 -3.05 -2.03
CA ASP A 70 22.09 -1.90 -1.11
C ASP A 70 22.64 -0.56 -1.65
N GLU A 71 23.01 -0.47 -2.92
CA GLU A 71 23.51 0.76 -3.53
C GLU A 71 22.39 1.79 -3.61
N ILE A 72 22.62 2.98 -3.06
CA ILE A 72 21.69 4.09 -3.15
C ILE A 72 21.94 4.82 -4.46
N VAL A 73 20.90 4.92 -5.29
CA VAL A 73 20.89 5.78 -6.48
C VAL A 73 19.66 6.67 -6.47
N HIS A 74 19.79 7.86 -7.04
CA HIS A 74 18.71 8.84 -7.07
C HIS A 74 18.97 9.85 -8.19
N SER A 75 17.94 10.60 -8.58
CA SER A 75 18.10 11.72 -9.50
C SER A 75 18.81 12.92 -8.85
N ASP A 76 19.44 13.79 -9.65
CA ASP A 76 20.23 14.95 -9.17
C ASP A 76 19.48 15.92 -8.24
N ASN A 77 18.15 15.98 -8.38
CA ASN A 77 17.25 16.88 -7.67
C ASN A 77 16.66 16.28 -6.37
N ILE A 78 17.02 15.05 -6.01
CA ILE A 78 16.72 14.46 -4.70
C ILE A 78 18.01 14.22 -3.93
N LYS A 79 17.96 14.40 -2.61
CA LYS A 79 19.05 14.09 -1.68
C LYS A 79 18.54 13.24 -0.54
N HIS A 80 19.20 12.12 -0.31
CA HIS A 80 19.04 11.36 0.92
C HIS A 80 19.79 12.06 2.06
N LEU A 81 19.07 12.53 3.07
CA LEU A 81 19.65 13.28 4.18
C LEU A 81 20.15 12.36 5.28
N THR A 82 19.34 11.39 5.67
CA THR A 82 19.65 10.42 6.71
C THR A 82 18.67 9.24 6.66
N ASN A 83 19.15 8.09 7.12
CA ASN A 83 18.35 6.93 7.46
C ASN A 83 18.50 6.69 8.97
N ILE A 84 17.40 6.39 9.66
CA ILE A 84 17.40 5.94 11.05
C ILE A 84 16.99 4.46 11.05
N PRO A 85 17.92 3.52 11.32
CA PRO A 85 17.61 2.10 11.36
C PRO A 85 16.49 1.75 12.35
N LYS A 86 15.88 0.57 12.14
CA LYS A 86 15.02 -0.07 13.14
C LYS A 86 15.79 -0.27 14.45
N ASP A 87 15.06 -0.25 15.55
CA ASP A 87 15.61 -0.32 16.91
C ASP A 87 14.84 -1.38 17.71
N ALA A 88 14.03 -0.98 18.69
CA ALA A 88 13.36 -1.91 19.59
C ALA A 88 12.19 -2.67 18.95
N LEU A 89 11.71 -2.20 17.80
CA LEU A 89 10.63 -2.81 17.01
C LEU A 89 11.24 -3.40 15.72
N PRO A 90 11.64 -4.69 15.72
CA PRO A 90 12.30 -5.33 14.59
C PRO A 90 11.35 -5.71 13.44
N GLY A 91 10.04 -5.72 13.66
CA GLY A 91 9.00 -6.09 12.69
C GLY A 91 8.96 -5.22 11.44
N THR A 92 8.00 -5.51 10.57
CA THR A 92 7.75 -4.76 9.33
C THR A 92 7.30 -3.35 9.67
N ASN A 93 7.97 -2.34 9.09
CA ASN A 93 7.51 -0.96 9.17
C ASN A 93 6.27 -0.76 8.29
N SER A 94 5.32 0.03 8.77
CA SER A 94 4.05 0.30 8.10
C SER A 94 3.80 1.81 7.97
N ASP A 95 2.55 2.27 7.93
CA ASP A 95 2.29 3.64 7.50
C ASP A 95 2.78 4.76 8.46
N LEU A 96 2.71 6.01 8.00
CA LEU A 96 3.18 7.22 8.66
C LEU A 96 2.07 8.25 8.88
N ALA A 97 2.11 8.91 10.03
CA ALA A 97 1.35 10.12 10.30
C ALA A 97 2.26 11.24 10.83
N PHE A 98 1.80 12.49 10.77
CA PHE A 98 2.59 13.65 11.21
C PHE A 98 1.79 14.62 12.06
N GLN A 99 2.45 15.22 13.06
CA GLN A 99 1.90 16.32 13.85
C GLN A 99 3.00 17.30 14.29
N GLY A 100 2.93 18.52 13.79
CA GLY A 100 3.86 19.61 14.04
C GLY A 100 5.30 19.25 13.67
N LYS A 101 6.08 18.87 14.68
CA LYS A 101 7.48 18.46 14.55
C LYS A 101 7.68 16.97 14.81
N TYR A 102 6.62 16.18 14.81
CA TYR A 102 6.68 14.75 15.07
C TYR A 102 6.23 13.96 13.85
N ALA A 103 6.91 12.84 13.62
CA ALA A 103 6.45 11.77 12.74
C ALA A 103 6.12 10.55 13.61
N PHE A 104 5.01 9.88 13.31
CA PHE A 104 4.54 8.67 13.95
C PHE A 104 4.65 7.56 12.93
N ALA A 105 5.51 6.58 13.21
CA ALA A 105 5.83 5.48 12.31
C ALA A 105 5.24 4.18 12.85
N GLY A 106 4.31 3.60 12.10
CA GLY A 106 3.77 2.28 12.36
C GLY A 106 4.81 1.20 12.15
N ASN A 107 4.64 0.10 12.88
CA ASN A 107 5.42 -1.12 12.74
C ASN A 107 4.58 -2.30 13.22
N TYR A 108 4.70 -3.49 12.64
CA TYR A 108 3.88 -4.65 13.02
C TYR A 108 4.00 -5.04 14.52
N ASP A 109 5.08 -4.60 15.19
CA ASP A 109 5.28 -4.74 16.63
C ASP A 109 4.71 -3.58 17.46
N GLY A 110 4.33 -2.45 16.87
CA GLY A 110 3.71 -1.30 17.55
C GLY A 110 3.94 0.02 16.79
N PHE A 111 4.55 1.01 17.43
CA PHE A 111 4.90 2.26 16.74
C PHE A 111 6.07 3.01 17.38
N ARG A 112 6.68 3.90 16.59
CA ARG A 112 7.79 4.77 16.98
C ARG A 112 7.46 6.23 16.71
N ILE A 113 7.72 7.09 17.69
CA ILE A 113 7.56 8.54 17.55
C ILE A 113 8.93 9.18 17.36
N PHE A 114 9.07 9.97 16.30
CA PHE A 114 10.28 10.74 15.99
C PHE A 114 10.03 12.24 16.17
N ASP A 115 10.98 12.95 16.78
CA ASP A 115 11.11 14.41 16.65
C ASP A 115 11.89 14.69 15.36
N ILE A 116 11.21 15.30 14.39
CA ILE A 116 11.70 15.68 13.07
C ILE A 116 11.99 17.18 12.95
N SER A 117 12.14 17.90 14.08
CA SER A 117 12.52 19.33 14.07
C SER A 117 13.86 19.60 13.39
N ASN A 118 14.78 18.63 13.44
CA ASN A 118 15.97 18.60 12.61
C ASN A 118 15.90 17.40 11.64
N PRO A 119 15.48 17.61 10.38
CA PRO A 119 15.30 16.53 9.41
C PRO A 119 16.61 15.84 9.00
N LYS A 120 17.77 16.43 9.29
CA LYS A 120 19.08 15.78 9.07
C LYS A 120 19.49 14.86 10.22
N ALA A 121 18.83 14.96 11.37
CA ALA A 121 19.07 14.11 12.52
C ALA A 121 17.79 13.96 13.36
N PRO A 122 16.74 13.30 12.82
CA PRO A 122 15.56 12.95 13.60
C PRO A 122 15.94 12.17 14.85
N LYS A 123 15.17 12.34 15.93
CA LYS A 123 15.42 11.66 17.19
C LYS A 123 14.21 10.87 17.62
N THR A 124 14.42 9.65 18.07
CA THR A 124 13.35 8.89 18.72
C THR A 124 12.95 9.55 20.03
N VAL A 125 11.65 9.75 20.17
CA VAL A 125 11.01 10.30 21.37
C VAL A 125 10.55 9.14 22.26
N SER A 126 9.89 8.16 21.66
CA SER A 126 9.38 6.96 22.32
C SER A 126 9.19 5.83 21.29
N GLN A 127 9.17 4.61 21.79
CA GLN A 127 8.79 3.39 21.07
C GLN A 127 7.79 2.65 21.95
N VAL A 128 6.68 2.24 21.37
CA VAL A 128 5.62 1.50 22.06
C VAL A 128 5.51 0.13 21.42
N LEU A 129 5.83 -0.90 22.20
CA LEU A 129 5.59 -2.29 21.82
C LEU A 129 4.11 -2.59 22.03
N CYS A 130 3.39 -2.79 20.94
CA CYS A 130 1.99 -3.19 20.92
C CYS A 130 1.72 -4.02 19.66
N PRO A 131 2.08 -5.32 19.66
CA PRO A 131 1.95 -6.15 18.49
C PRO A 131 0.49 -6.32 18.08
N GLY A 132 0.28 -6.42 16.77
CA GLY A 132 -1.05 -6.58 16.18
C GLY A 132 -1.05 -6.81 14.67
N SER A 133 0.12 -6.96 14.04
CA SER A 133 0.34 -6.87 12.60
C SER A 133 -0.23 -5.59 11.98
N GLN A 134 0.16 -5.26 10.75
CA GLN A 134 -0.17 -4.04 10.02
C GLN A 134 0.17 -2.73 10.79
N ASN A 135 -0.54 -2.40 11.87
CA ASN A 135 -0.24 -1.31 12.79
C ASN A 135 -0.10 0.04 12.06
N ASP A 136 -0.86 0.20 10.97
CA ASP A 136 -1.05 1.49 10.34
C ASP A 136 -1.60 2.48 11.35
N ILE A 137 -1.20 3.74 11.19
CA ILE A 137 -1.25 4.74 12.24
C ILE A 137 -1.82 6.06 11.72
N THR A 138 -2.72 6.65 12.50
CA THR A 138 -3.17 8.03 12.30
C THR A 138 -3.19 8.78 13.63
N VAL A 139 -3.18 10.12 13.56
CA VAL A 139 -3.24 11.00 14.73
C VAL A 139 -4.31 12.08 14.54
N SER A 140 -5.00 12.44 15.62
CA SER A 140 -5.87 13.63 15.63
C SER A 140 -5.88 14.32 16.99
N GLY A 141 -5.24 15.48 17.07
CA GLY A 141 -5.04 16.18 18.34
C GLY A 141 -4.20 15.33 19.29
N ASP A 142 -4.70 15.07 20.51
CA ASP A 142 -3.97 14.25 21.49
C ASP A 142 -4.25 12.75 21.36
N LEU A 143 -4.89 12.29 20.28
CA LEU A 143 -5.19 10.88 20.05
C LEU A 143 -4.37 10.29 18.91
N LEU A 144 -3.96 9.04 19.07
CA LEU A 144 -3.35 8.18 18.07
C LEU A 144 -4.20 6.93 17.92
N PHE A 145 -4.44 6.52 16.68
CA PHE A 145 -5.22 5.34 16.31
C PHE A 145 -4.28 4.35 15.64
N LEU A 146 -4.31 3.10 16.11
CA LEU A 146 -3.42 2.03 15.67
C LEU A 146 -4.25 0.82 15.26
N SER A 147 -4.16 0.45 13.99
CA SER A 147 -4.75 -0.75 13.42
C SER A 147 -4.23 -2.02 14.12
N THR A 148 -5.05 -3.06 14.25
CA THR A 148 -4.64 -4.42 14.62
C THR A 148 -5.36 -5.38 13.68
N ASP A 149 -4.58 -6.00 12.81
CA ASP A 149 -5.03 -6.87 11.73
C ASP A 149 -4.61 -8.34 11.93
N SER A 150 -4.33 -8.70 13.18
CA SER A 150 -4.10 -10.08 13.57
C SER A 150 -4.90 -10.43 14.81
N SER A 151 -5.46 -11.64 14.83
CA SER A 151 -6.24 -12.13 15.96
C SER A 151 -5.35 -12.33 17.20
N ARG A 152 -5.74 -11.71 18.32
CA ARG A 152 -4.97 -11.64 19.57
C ARG A 152 -5.70 -12.31 20.74
N SER A 153 -4.97 -12.77 21.75
CA SER A 153 -5.55 -13.31 22.99
C SER A 153 -6.46 -12.36 23.77
N ASP A 154 -6.22 -11.06 23.62
CA ASP A 154 -6.97 -9.97 24.26
C ASP A 154 -6.58 -8.63 23.61
N ASN A 155 -7.20 -7.54 24.05
CA ASN A 155 -6.97 -6.20 23.50
C ASN A 155 -5.71 -5.49 24.00
N SER A 156 -4.94 -6.08 24.91
CA SER A 156 -3.75 -5.46 25.49
C SER A 156 -2.58 -5.44 24.51
N CYS A 157 -1.56 -4.62 24.81
CA CYS A 157 -0.29 -4.64 24.09
C CYS A 157 0.63 -5.81 24.50
N SER A 158 0.24 -6.58 25.52
CA SER A 158 0.92 -7.81 25.95
C SER A 158 0.26 -9.07 25.41
N SER A 159 -0.78 -8.94 24.59
CA SER A 159 -1.49 -10.07 24.00
C SER A 159 -0.56 -10.92 23.14
N THR A 160 -0.93 -12.18 22.95
CA THR A 160 -0.21 -13.12 22.08
C THR A 160 -1.05 -13.46 20.86
N THR A 161 -0.40 -13.81 19.75
CA THR A 161 -1.07 -14.26 18.53
C THR A 161 -1.98 -15.46 18.82
N GLN A 162 -3.17 -15.45 18.24
CA GLN A 162 -4.11 -16.58 18.23
C GLN A 162 -4.58 -16.86 16.80
N PRO A 163 -5.05 -18.07 16.49
CA PRO A 163 -5.63 -18.36 15.18
C PRO A 163 -6.93 -17.57 14.99
N ALA A 164 -7.16 -17.05 13.78
CA ALA A 164 -8.42 -16.36 13.42
C ALA A 164 -9.68 -17.25 13.53
N THR A 165 -9.54 -18.56 13.76
CA THR A 165 -10.65 -19.48 14.04
C THR A 165 -11.05 -19.52 15.53
N GLU A 166 -10.25 -18.92 16.41
CA GLU A 166 -10.50 -18.88 17.85
C GLU A 166 -11.45 -17.72 18.18
N LYS A 167 -12.67 -18.05 18.58
CA LYS A 167 -13.76 -17.09 18.84
C LYS A 167 -13.50 -16.13 20.01
N SER A 168 -12.60 -16.50 20.91
CA SER A 168 -12.22 -15.62 22.02
C SER A 168 -11.17 -14.57 21.64
N SER A 169 -10.66 -14.62 20.41
CA SER A 169 -9.64 -13.67 19.93
C SER A 169 -10.21 -12.25 19.80
N TRP A 170 -9.31 -11.28 19.84
CA TRP A 170 -9.61 -9.86 19.64
C TRP A 170 -8.77 -9.30 18.48
N GLU A 171 -9.39 -8.48 17.65
CA GLU A 171 -8.76 -7.68 16.60
C GLU A 171 -9.56 -6.39 16.38
N GLY A 172 -8.94 -5.37 15.77
CA GLY A 172 -9.60 -4.09 15.52
C GLY A 172 -8.71 -2.89 15.79
N MET A 173 -9.19 -1.90 16.53
CA MET A 173 -8.54 -0.60 16.68
C MET A 173 -8.08 -0.34 18.12
N LYS A 174 -6.83 0.08 18.30
CA LYS A 174 -6.31 0.57 19.58
C LYS A 174 -6.18 2.09 19.55
N VAL A 175 -6.50 2.75 20.67
CA VAL A 175 -6.45 4.21 20.80
C VAL A 175 -5.51 4.60 21.93
N PHE A 176 -4.60 5.53 21.64
CA PHE A 176 -3.64 6.06 22.60
C PHE A 176 -3.83 7.57 22.79
N ASP A 177 -3.74 8.03 24.03
CA ASP A 177 -3.49 9.43 24.35
C ASP A 177 -1.99 9.71 24.18
N ILE A 178 -1.69 10.64 23.27
CA ILE A 178 -0.34 11.10 22.92
C ILE A 178 -0.11 12.56 23.34
N SER A 179 -0.85 13.09 24.32
CA SER A 179 -0.60 14.44 24.87
C SER A 179 0.85 14.61 25.33
N ASP A 180 1.41 13.60 26.00
CA ASP A 180 2.85 13.42 26.21
C ASP A 180 3.44 12.40 25.22
N LYS A 181 4.17 12.90 24.23
CA LYS A 181 4.75 12.10 23.14
C LYS A 181 5.84 11.14 23.64
N LYS A 182 6.40 11.39 24.84
CA LYS A 182 7.38 10.50 25.48
C LYS A 182 6.72 9.32 26.19
N ASN A 183 5.46 9.48 26.61
CA ASN A 183 4.72 8.47 27.36
C ASN A 183 3.30 8.30 26.81
N PRO A 184 3.12 7.79 25.57
CA PRO A 184 1.80 7.44 25.05
C PRO A 184 1.05 6.51 26.00
N LYS A 185 -0.24 6.77 26.21
CA LYS A 185 -1.09 5.98 27.12
C LYS A 185 -2.18 5.29 26.35
N TYR A 186 -2.30 3.98 26.49
CA TYR A 186 -3.43 3.22 25.96
C TYR A 186 -4.71 3.64 26.68
N VAL A 187 -5.75 4.08 25.94
CA VAL A 187 -6.99 4.63 26.52
C VAL A 187 -8.26 3.92 26.05
N ALA A 188 -8.24 3.25 24.90
CA ALA A 188 -9.38 2.48 24.41
C ALA A 188 -8.96 1.39 23.42
N ALA A 189 -9.83 0.40 23.28
CA ALA A 189 -9.84 -0.54 22.16
C ALA A 189 -11.26 -0.67 21.64
N VAL A 190 -11.38 -0.86 20.33
CA VAL A 190 -12.64 -1.13 19.66
C VAL A 190 -12.44 -2.36 18.81
N GLU A 191 -13.18 -3.42 19.14
CA GLU A 191 -13.24 -4.62 18.32
C GLU A 191 -14.04 -4.35 17.04
N THR A 192 -13.59 -4.87 15.92
CA THR A 192 -14.24 -4.74 14.61
C THR A 192 -14.36 -6.09 13.92
N ALA A 193 -15.33 -6.22 13.02
CA ALA A 193 -15.38 -7.38 12.14
C ALA A 193 -14.15 -7.39 11.21
N CYS A 194 -13.53 -8.57 11.06
CA CYS A 194 -12.33 -8.75 10.24
C CYS A 194 -11.12 -7.90 10.65
N GLY A 195 -11.04 -7.47 11.92
CA GLY A 195 -9.94 -6.65 12.40
C GLY A 195 -9.88 -5.28 11.75
N SER A 196 -8.69 -4.70 11.70
CA SER A 196 -8.41 -3.40 11.12
C SER A 196 -7.10 -3.47 10.36
N HIS A 197 -7.18 -3.63 9.03
CA HIS A 197 -6.03 -3.59 8.15
C HIS A 197 -5.54 -2.14 8.04
N THR A 198 -6.16 -1.33 7.19
CA THR A 198 -5.93 0.13 7.21
C THR A 198 -7.10 0.84 7.88
N HIS A 199 -6.90 2.13 8.18
CA HIS A 199 -7.99 2.97 8.66
C HIS A 199 -7.78 4.42 8.25
N THR A 200 -8.90 5.14 8.14
CA THR A 200 -8.88 6.56 7.73
C THR A 200 -9.81 7.39 8.59
N LEU A 201 -9.35 8.57 8.96
CA LEU A 201 -10.10 9.49 9.81
C LEU A 201 -11.08 10.33 8.99
N VAL A 202 -12.31 10.44 9.45
CA VAL A 202 -13.28 11.45 9.03
C VAL A 202 -13.49 12.40 10.21
N PRO A 203 -12.60 13.41 10.36
CA PRO A 203 -12.57 14.23 11.56
C PRO A 203 -13.77 15.19 11.61
N GLU A 204 -14.42 15.23 12.77
CA GLU A 204 -15.49 16.18 13.09
C GLU A 204 -15.09 17.02 14.32
N ARG A 205 -15.87 18.08 14.59
CA ARG A 205 -15.54 19.01 15.70
C ARG A 205 -15.55 18.32 17.07
N LYS A 206 -16.54 17.47 17.34
CA LYS A 206 -16.74 16.81 18.66
C LYS A 206 -16.22 15.38 18.68
N ASN A 207 -16.22 14.72 17.52
CA ASN A 207 -15.89 13.32 17.38
C ASN A 207 -14.85 13.15 16.27
N VAL A 208 -14.13 12.05 16.29
CA VAL A 208 -13.41 11.55 15.12
C VAL A 208 -14.16 10.30 14.67
N TYR A 209 -14.62 10.30 13.43
CA TYR A 209 -15.09 9.06 12.82
C TYR A 209 -13.90 8.36 12.18
N ILE A 210 -13.92 7.03 12.16
CA ILE A 210 -12.87 6.22 11.55
C ILE A 210 -13.54 5.21 10.64
N TYR A 211 -13.10 5.16 9.39
CA TYR A 211 -13.42 4.08 8.47
C TYR A 211 -12.33 3.04 8.56
N VAL A 212 -12.72 1.86 9.02
CA VAL A 212 -11.83 0.71 9.13
C VAL A 212 -11.98 -0.11 7.86
N SER A 213 -10.86 -0.26 7.17
CA SER A 213 -10.73 -1.08 5.98
C SER A 213 -10.20 -2.44 6.40
N SER A 214 -10.97 -3.48 6.11
CA SER A 214 -10.61 -4.88 6.37
C SER A 214 -11.20 -5.76 5.28
N TYR A 215 -10.60 -6.93 5.08
CA TYR A 215 -10.96 -7.86 4.02
C TYR A 215 -10.63 -9.29 4.43
N SER A 216 -10.62 -10.23 3.48
CA SER A 216 -10.30 -11.65 3.73
C SER A 216 -11.29 -12.44 4.61
N PRO A 217 -12.62 -12.30 4.40
CA PRO A 217 -13.59 -13.11 5.12
C PRO A 217 -13.48 -14.59 4.80
N SER A 218 -13.76 -15.42 5.81
CA SER A 218 -13.82 -16.87 5.67
C SER A 218 -15.00 -17.43 6.46
N ALA A 219 -15.68 -18.41 5.86
CA ALA A 219 -16.75 -19.14 6.55
C ALA A 219 -16.25 -19.86 7.82
N THR A 220 -14.93 -20.06 7.96
CA THR A 220 -14.31 -20.66 9.14
C THR A 220 -14.03 -19.67 10.27
N PHE A 221 -14.09 -18.36 10.03
CA PHE A 221 -13.74 -17.34 11.03
C PHE A 221 -15.00 -16.89 11.78
N PRO A 222 -15.04 -16.93 13.12
CA PRO A 222 -16.24 -16.59 13.87
C PRO A 222 -16.70 -15.14 13.64
N ASP A 223 -15.75 -14.20 13.50
CA ASP A 223 -16.04 -12.75 13.50
C ASP A 223 -15.87 -12.09 12.12
N CYS A 224 -15.40 -12.84 11.11
CA CYS A 224 -15.11 -12.36 9.76
C CYS A 224 -15.73 -13.26 8.69
N GLN A 225 -17.07 -13.25 8.61
CA GLN A 225 -17.85 -14.12 7.72
C GLN A 225 -18.14 -13.47 6.35
N PRO A 226 -18.18 -14.24 5.25
CA PRO A 226 -18.52 -13.74 3.93
C PRO A 226 -20.05 -13.59 3.72
N PRO A 227 -20.50 -12.64 2.87
CA PRO A 227 -19.70 -11.56 2.28
C PRO A 227 -19.38 -10.50 3.35
N HIS A 228 -18.17 -9.92 3.32
CA HIS A 228 -17.84 -8.83 4.24
C HIS A 228 -18.25 -7.46 3.66
N ASP A 229 -17.95 -7.19 2.38
CA ASP A 229 -18.52 -6.17 1.46
C ASP A 229 -18.76 -4.72 1.95
N GLY A 230 -18.31 -4.40 3.16
CA GLY A 230 -18.54 -3.15 3.85
C GLY A 230 -17.33 -2.69 4.65
N ILE A 231 -17.57 -1.74 5.55
CA ILE A 231 -16.55 -1.17 6.44
C ILE A 231 -17.11 -0.98 7.84
N SER A 232 -16.26 -1.14 8.86
CA SER A 232 -16.65 -0.73 10.22
C SER A 232 -16.48 0.79 10.37
N VAL A 233 -17.51 1.47 10.87
CA VAL A 233 -17.46 2.90 11.20
C VAL A 233 -17.34 3.06 12.71
N ILE A 234 -16.18 3.50 13.18
CA ILE A 234 -15.95 3.80 14.59
C ILE A 234 -16.22 5.27 14.85
N LYS A 235 -16.86 5.59 15.97
CA LYS A 235 -17.01 6.96 16.48
C LYS A 235 -16.22 7.12 17.77
N VAL A 236 -15.29 8.07 17.78
CA VAL A 236 -14.46 8.39 18.94
C VAL A 236 -14.79 9.78 19.47
N PRO A 237 -15.42 9.91 20.65
CA PRO A 237 -15.61 11.21 21.28
C PRO A 237 -14.25 11.79 21.72
N ARG A 238 -13.88 12.98 21.20
CA ARG A 238 -12.54 13.57 21.46
C ARG A 238 -12.22 13.80 22.94
N LYS A 239 -13.25 14.00 23.78
CA LYS A 239 -13.14 14.24 25.23
C LYS A 239 -13.41 13.01 26.10
N ALA A 240 -13.76 11.89 25.48
CA ALA A 240 -14.09 10.63 26.15
C ALA A 240 -13.73 9.47 25.20
N PRO A 241 -12.43 9.32 24.84
CA PRO A 241 -11.99 8.31 23.89
C PRO A 241 -12.29 6.88 24.37
N GLU A 242 -12.44 6.66 25.68
CA GLU A 242 -12.84 5.38 26.28
C GLU A 242 -14.25 4.92 25.88
N LYS A 243 -15.05 5.82 25.28
CA LYS A 243 -16.39 5.52 24.74
C LYS A 243 -16.38 5.26 23.23
N ALA A 244 -15.20 5.09 22.63
CA ALA A 244 -15.09 4.70 21.24
C ALA A 244 -15.86 3.39 20.99
N ALA A 245 -16.62 3.34 19.91
CA ALA A 245 -17.41 2.17 19.53
C ALA A 245 -17.67 2.15 18.03
N VAL A 246 -17.87 0.95 17.48
CA VAL A 246 -18.48 0.78 16.16
C VAL A 246 -19.92 1.30 16.24
N VAL A 247 -20.26 2.27 15.39
CA VAL A 247 -21.60 2.87 15.32
C VAL A 247 -22.38 2.41 14.09
N ASN A 248 -21.68 1.90 13.07
CA ASN A 248 -22.32 1.33 11.90
C ASN A 248 -21.39 0.37 11.15
N PHE A 249 -21.98 -0.46 10.29
CA PHE A 249 -21.30 -1.28 9.30
C PHE A 249 -21.97 -1.10 7.92
N PRO A 250 -21.64 -0.05 7.16
CA PRO A 250 -22.21 0.20 5.85
C PRO A 250 -21.69 -0.81 4.81
N VAL A 251 -22.62 -1.46 4.11
CA VAL A 251 -22.32 -2.28 2.92
C VAL A 251 -22.01 -1.35 1.74
N LEU A 252 -20.80 -1.46 1.20
CA LEU A 252 -20.35 -0.63 0.08
C LEU A 252 -20.67 -1.26 -1.28
N PHE A 253 -20.80 -2.60 -1.32
CA PHE A 253 -21.09 -3.34 -2.54
C PHE A 253 -22.39 -4.14 -2.42
N PRO A 254 -23.57 -3.48 -2.38
CA PRO A 254 -24.83 -4.20 -2.25
C PRO A 254 -25.09 -5.07 -3.49
N GLY A 255 -25.36 -6.35 -3.28
CA GLY A 255 -25.70 -7.31 -4.33
C GLY A 255 -26.18 -8.64 -3.77
N GLU A 256 -26.70 -9.51 -4.63
CA GLU A 256 -27.11 -10.86 -4.24
C GLU A 256 -25.98 -11.87 -4.45
N GLY A 257 -25.93 -12.91 -3.62
CA GLY A 257 -24.97 -14.01 -3.74
C GLY A 257 -23.72 -13.87 -2.86
N PRO A 258 -22.77 -14.81 -2.99
CA PRO A 258 -21.60 -14.91 -2.09
C PRO A 258 -20.53 -13.84 -2.31
N ASP A 259 -20.66 -13.04 -3.37
CA ASP A 259 -19.69 -12.02 -3.78
C ASP A 259 -20.23 -10.58 -3.59
N GLY A 260 -21.47 -10.42 -3.14
CA GLY A 260 -22.14 -9.12 -3.10
C GLY A 260 -22.22 -8.48 -4.49
N GLY A 261 -22.17 -7.15 -4.54
CA GLY A 261 -22.11 -6.36 -5.79
C GLY A 261 -20.70 -6.07 -6.29
N GLY A 262 -19.68 -6.68 -5.66
CA GLY A 262 -18.28 -6.44 -5.97
C GLY A 262 -17.76 -7.32 -7.12
N ASN A 263 -16.50 -7.12 -7.48
CA ASN A 263 -15.80 -7.95 -8.45
C ASN A 263 -15.70 -9.41 -7.96
N PRO A 264 -16.19 -10.40 -8.72
CA PRO A 264 -16.11 -11.81 -8.31
C PRO A 264 -14.68 -12.39 -8.35
N GLY A 265 -13.73 -11.69 -9.00
CA GLY A 265 -12.38 -12.21 -9.21
C GLY A 265 -12.34 -13.47 -10.08
N GLY A 266 -11.27 -14.27 -9.95
CA GLY A 266 -11.13 -15.54 -10.66
C GLY A 266 -12.14 -16.61 -10.22
N PRO A 267 -12.65 -17.46 -11.14
CA PRO A 267 -12.24 -17.62 -12.53
C PRO A 267 -12.93 -16.65 -13.51
N THR A 268 -13.89 -15.85 -13.07
CA THR A 268 -14.65 -14.93 -13.93
C THR A 268 -13.75 -13.85 -14.52
N ASN A 269 -12.90 -13.25 -13.68
CA ASN A 269 -11.87 -12.28 -14.05
C ASN A 269 -10.50 -12.83 -13.62
N PRO A 270 -9.84 -13.68 -14.45
CA PRO A 270 -8.57 -14.29 -14.09
C PRO A 270 -7.48 -13.25 -13.79
N GLY A 271 -6.76 -13.44 -12.68
CA GLY A 271 -5.69 -12.53 -12.25
C GLY A 271 -6.16 -11.30 -11.47
N VAL A 272 -7.48 -11.13 -11.28
CA VAL A 272 -8.08 -10.06 -10.48
C VAL A 272 -8.54 -10.62 -9.13
N SER A 273 -8.29 -9.86 -8.07
CA SER A 273 -8.74 -10.20 -6.72
C SER A 273 -10.26 -10.05 -6.59
N LYS A 274 -10.88 -10.98 -5.87
CA LYS A 274 -12.28 -10.83 -5.47
C LYS A 274 -12.42 -9.65 -4.52
N THR A 275 -13.43 -8.83 -4.71
CA THR A 275 -13.78 -7.77 -3.77
C THR A 275 -14.40 -8.39 -2.52
N THR A 276 -13.68 -8.25 -1.40
CA THR A 276 -14.14 -8.73 -0.10
C THR A 276 -14.10 -7.66 0.99
N GLY A 277 -13.82 -6.42 0.60
CA GLY A 277 -13.66 -5.28 1.49
C GLY A 277 -12.78 -4.25 0.82
N CYS A 278 -12.70 -3.07 1.43
CA CYS A 278 -11.74 -2.07 1.00
C CYS A 278 -10.38 -2.35 1.64
N HIS A 279 -9.30 -2.18 0.87
CA HIS A 279 -7.95 -2.25 1.37
C HIS A 279 -7.56 -0.92 2.02
N ASP A 280 -7.70 0.19 1.28
CA ASP A 280 -7.48 1.55 1.77
C ASP A 280 -8.60 2.48 1.27
N ILE A 281 -8.94 3.46 2.09
CA ILE A 281 -9.90 4.50 1.79
C ILE A 281 -9.22 5.84 2.00
N THR A 282 -9.24 6.70 0.99
CA THR A 282 -8.82 8.08 1.14
C THR A 282 -10.05 8.99 1.17
N VAL A 283 -10.10 9.88 2.14
CA VAL A 283 -11.16 10.86 2.32
C VAL A 283 -10.65 12.27 2.06
N LEU A 284 -11.55 13.11 1.54
CA LEU A 284 -11.35 14.54 1.38
C LEU A 284 -12.48 15.27 2.12
N PRO A 285 -12.31 15.53 3.43
CA PRO A 285 -13.38 16.06 4.28
C PRO A 285 -13.93 17.40 3.79
N SER A 286 -13.09 18.25 3.18
CA SER A 286 -13.50 19.55 2.63
C SER A 286 -14.49 19.45 1.44
N LYS A 287 -14.74 18.24 0.92
CA LYS A 287 -15.64 17.97 -0.21
C LYS A 287 -16.72 16.93 0.10
N ASP A 288 -16.82 16.44 1.33
CA ASP A 288 -17.71 15.33 1.72
C ASP A 288 -17.56 14.11 0.79
N LEU A 289 -16.32 13.81 0.38
CA LEU A 289 -16.01 12.79 -0.63
C LEU A 289 -14.94 11.82 -0.13
N ALA A 290 -15.03 10.57 -0.57
CA ALA A 290 -14.03 9.54 -0.35
C ALA A 290 -13.85 8.67 -1.61
N ALA A 291 -12.66 8.09 -1.74
CA ALA A 291 -12.33 7.09 -2.74
C ALA A 291 -11.82 5.85 -2.02
N GLY A 292 -12.36 4.68 -2.37
CA GLY A 292 -11.96 3.40 -1.79
C GLY A 292 -11.32 2.52 -2.86
N ALA A 293 -10.17 1.93 -2.53
CA ALA A 293 -9.53 0.90 -3.32
C ALA A 293 -9.84 -0.45 -2.64
N CYS A 294 -10.63 -1.28 -3.30
CA CYS A 294 -11.32 -2.40 -2.65
C CYS A 294 -11.06 -3.73 -3.33
N MET A 295 -9.77 -4.11 -3.38
CA MET A 295 -9.21 -5.34 -3.96
C MET A 295 -9.50 -5.56 -5.45
N GLY A 296 -10.76 -5.60 -5.88
CA GLY A 296 -11.19 -5.76 -7.27
C GLY A 296 -11.95 -4.56 -7.84
N ASP A 297 -12.24 -3.54 -7.02
CA ASP A 297 -13.01 -2.36 -7.41
C ASP A 297 -12.36 -1.06 -6.91
N GLY A 298 -12.49 0.00 -7.71
CA GLY A 298 -12.33 1.37 -7.26
C GLY A 298 -13.68 2.04 -7.09
N ILE A 299 -13.93 2.66 -5.93
CA ILE A 299 -15.21 3.34 -5.65
C ILE A 299 -15.01 4.81 -5.34
N LEU A 300 -16.01 5.60 -5.69
CA LEU A 300 -16.19 6.98 -5.24
C LEU A 300 -17.45 7.04 -4.39
N PHE A 301 -17.38 7.63 -3.19
CA PHE A 301 -18.53 7.68 -2.28
C PHE A 301 -18.60 8.98 -1.47
N SER A 302 -19.80 9.34 -1.03
CA SER A 302 -20.03 10.50 -0.18
C SER A 302 -19.85 10.15 1.29
N ILE A 303 -19.28 11.08 2.04
CA ILE A 303 -19.10 11.02 3.50
C ILE A 303 -19.83 12.16 4.23
N LYS A 304 -20.81 12.77 3.56
CA LYS A 304 -21.60 13.87 4.12
C LYS A 304 -22.28 13.49 5.43
N ASP A 305 -22.70 12.23 5.54
CA ASP A 305 -23.02 11.58 6.79
C ASP A 305 -21.90 10.58 7.09
N PRO A 306 -20.96 10.90 7.99
CA PRO A 306 -19.85 10.00 8.31
C PRO A 306 -20.33 8.64 8.81
N GLU A 307 -21.49 8.54 9.46
CA GLU A 307 -22.03 7.26 9.96
C GLU A 307 -22.65 6.42 8.84
N ASN A 308 -23.03 7.04 7.72
CA ASN A 308 -23.75 6.40 6.61
C ASN A 308 -23.17 6.84 5.25
N PRO A 309 -21.92 6.46 4.92
CA PRO A 309 -21.34 6.71 3.61
C PRO A 309 -22.16 6.09 2.49
N LYS A 310 -22.16 6.74 1.32
CA LYS A 310 -22.96 6.32 0.16
C LYS A 310 -22.14 6.27 -1.11
N VAL A 311 -22.05 5.09 -1.73
CA VAL A 311 -21.38 4.91 -3.03
C VAL A 311 -22.08 5.73 -4.13
N ILE A 312 -21.25 6.45 -4.89
CA ILE A 312 -21.63 7.32 -6.02
C ILE A 312 -21.29 6.64 -7.34
N ASP A 313 -20.09 6.06 -7.44
CA ASP A 313 -19.62 5.38 -8.62
C ASP A 313 -18.66 4.24 -8.28
N GLN A 314 -18.57 3.27 -9.17
CA GLN A 314 -17.73 2.09 -9.05
C GLN A 314 -17.11 1.81 -10.42
N VAL A 315 -15.82 1.49 -10.43
CA VAL A 315 -15.07 1.11 -11.62
C VAL A 315 -14.29 -0.17 -11.37
N GLN A 316 -14.06 -0.91 -12.45
CA GLN A 316 -13.23 -2.10 -12.48
C GLN A 316 -12.24 -1.97 -13.63
N ASP A 317 -11.10 -2.63 -13.47
CA ASP A 317 -10.12 -2.85 -14.53
C ASP A 317 -9.71 -4.30 -14.46
N ASN A 318 -10.42 -5.14 -15.22
CA ASN A 318 -10.22 -6.59 -15.23
C ASN A 318 -9.13 -7.04 -16.20
N VAL A 319 -8.35 -6.10 -16.75
CA VAL A 319 -7.29 -6.38 -17.70
C VAL A 319 -5.93 -6.11 -17.08
N ASN A 320 -5.77 -4.96 -16.41
CA ASN A 320 -4.48 -4.50 -15.94
C ASN A 320 -4.32 -4.52 -14.42
N PHE A 321 -5.40 -4.27 -13.67
CA PHE A 321 -5.35 -4.26 -12.20
C PHE A 321 -5.56 -5.67 -11.64
N ALA A 322 -4.76 -6.04 -10.65
CA ALA A 322 -4.89 -7.29 -9.92
C ALA A 322 -5.40 -7.07 -8.49
N PHE A 323 -4.93 -6.01 -7.83
CA PHE A 323 -5.25 -5.70 -6.43
C PHE A 323 -5.35 -4.18 -6.22
N TRP A 324 -6.58 -3.67 -6.13
CA TRP A 324 -6.86 -2.26 -5.83
C TRP A 324 -6.46 -1.95 -4.39
N HIS A 325 -5.34 -1.26 -4.23
CA HIS A 325 -4.65 -1.09 -2.95
C HIS A 325 -4.96 0.24 -2.26
N SER A 326 -4.69 1.36 -2.94
CA SER A 326 -4.83 2.71 -2.38
C SER A 326 -5.45 3.69 -3.37
N ALA A 327 -5.95 4.81 -2.85
CA ALA A 327 -6.50 5.90 -3.64
C ALA A 327 -5.89 7.24 -3.22
N THR A 328 -5.81 8.22 -4.11
CA THR A 328 -5.35 9.58 -3.79
C THR A 328 -6.07 10.59 -4.67
N PHE A 329 -6.81 11.53 -4.08
CA PHE A 329 -7.35 12.64 -4.85
C PHE A 329 -6.24 13.61 -5.23
N ASN A 330 -6.44 14.32 -6.34
CA ASN A 330 -5.69 15.54 -6.57
C ASN A 330 -6.28 16.72 -5.77
N GLN A 331 -5.55 17.84 -5.73
CA GLN A 331 -5.91 19.03 -4.95
C GLN A 331 -7.29 19.60 -5.27
N LYS A 332 -7.74 19.48 -6.53
CA LYS A 332 -9.03 20.04 -6.98
C LYS A 332 -10.20 19.09 -6.77
N ALA A 333 -9.96 17.89 -6.24
CA ALA A 333 -10.96 16.83 -6.12
C ALA A 333 -11.65 16.53 -7.47
N ASN A 334 -10.89 16.59 -8.56
CA ASN A 334 -11.38 16.29 -9.91
C ASN A 334 -10.62 15.14 -10.57
N LYS A 335 -9.73 14.48 -9.83
CA LYS A 335 -9.04 13.25 -10.23
C LYS A 335 -8.85 12.35 -9.02
N VAL A 336 -8.77 11.05 -9.27
CA VAL A 336 -8.31 10.04 -8.32
C VAL A 336 -7.22 9.22 -9.00
N VAL A 337 -6.13 8.99 -8.28
CA VAL A 337 -5.13 7.98 -8.61
C VAL A 337 -5.46 6.75 -7.78
N PHE A 338 -5.67 5.60 -8.43
CA PHE A 338 -5.78 4.31 -7.76
C PHE A 338 -4.51 3.50 -8.01
N THR A 339 -4.09 2.71 -7.04
CA THR A 339 -2.83 1.96 -7.09
C THR A 339 -3.11 0.47 -7.18
N ASP A 340 -2.41 -0.23 -8.08
CA ASP A 340 -2.46 -1.70 -8.22
C ASP A 340 -1.27 -2.35 -7.50
N GLU A 341 -1.53 -3.07 -6.40
CA GLU A 341 -0.51 -3.84 -5.68
C GLU A 341 -0.37 -5.26 -6.26
N LEU A 342 -0.09 -5.33 -7.57
CA LEU A 342 0.15 -6.60 -8.26
C LEU A 342 1.20 -7.45 -7.53
N GLY A 343 0.89 -8.75 -7.37
CA GLY A 343 1.77 -9.69 -6.70
C GLY A 343 1.76 -9.57 -5.17
N GLY A 344 0.80 -8.82 -4.60
CA GLY A 344 0.59 -8.68 -3.15
C GLY A 344 1.83 -8.16 -2.44
N GLY A 345 2.59 -7.29 -3.11
CA GLY A 345 3.75 -6.66 -2.53
C GLY A 345 5.01 -7.54 -2.38
N GLY A 346 4.92 -8.86 -2.60
CA GLY A 346 6.05 -9.78 -2.44
C GLY A 346 6.78 -10.12 -3.75
N ALA A 347 6.15 -9.86 -4.90
CA ALA A 347 6.67 -10.28 -6.20
C ALA A 347 7.50 -9.20 -6.92
N ALA A 348 8.40 -9.63 -7.80
CA ALA A 348 9.09 -8.76 -8.72
C ALA A 348 8.17 -8.38 -9.89
N THR A 349 7.58 -7.18 -9.83
CA THR A 349 6.63 -6.74 -10.86
C THR A 349 7.09 -5.55 -11.69
N CYS A 350 8.23 -4.96 -11.37
CA CYS A 350 8.80 -3.85 -12.14
C CYS A 350 9.88 -4.35 -13.11
N ASN A 351 9.47 -5.15 -14.09
CA ASN A 351 10.34 -5.70 -15.13
C ASN A 351 9.64 -5.68 -16.50
N GLU A 352 10.41 -5.98 -17.55
CA GLU A 352 9.93 -5.95 -18.94
C GLU A 352 8.74 -6.90 -19.16
N ALA A 353 8.74 -8.06 -18.50
CA ALA A 353 7.71 -9.08 -18.68
C ALA A 353 6.33 -8.64 -18.16
N VAL A 354 6.28 -7.89 -17.05
CA VAL A 354 5.03 -7.33 -16.53
C VAL A 354 4.60 -6.10 -17.32
N GLY A 355 5.55 -5.32 -17.81
CA GLY A 355 5.30 -4.14 -18.61
C GLY A 355 4.77 -2.94 -17.81
N PRO A 356 4.38 -1.85 -18.50
CA PRO A 356 4.12 -0.55 -17.89
C PRO A 356 2.70 -0.38 -17.32
N ASP A 357 1.74 -1.22 -17.73
CA ASP A 357 0.31 -1.01 -17.42
C ASP A 357 -0.18 -1.83 -16.23
N ARG A 358 0.55 -2.89 -15.82
CA ARG A 358 0.19 -3.78 -14.70
C ARG A 358 1.05 -3.48 -13.48
N GLY A 359 0.50 -3.57 -12.27
CA GLY A 359 1.20 -3.13 -11.04
C GLY A 359 1.53 -1.64 -11.09
N ALA A 360 0.62 -0.87 -11.70
CA ALA A 360 0.77 0.55 -12.01
C ALA A 360 -0.33 1.35 -11.31
N ASP A 361 -0.15 2.66 -11.24
CA ASP A 361 -1.24 3.55 -10.86
C ASP A 361 -2.18 3.78 -12.05
N GLY A 362 -3.48 3.75 -11.80
CA GLY A 362 -4.54 4.13 -12.73
C GLY A 362 -5.05 5.53 -12.41
N ILE A 363 -5.02 6.43 -13.41
CA ILE A 363 -5.45 7.82 -13.25
C ILE A 363 -6.85 7.99 -13.81
N TYR A 364 -7.77 8.45 -12.96
CA TYR A 364 -9.18 8.66 -13.30
C TYR A 364 -9.55 10.12 -13.11
N ASP A 365 -10.17 10.73 -14.12
CA ASP A 365 -10.82 12.02 -13.94
C ASP A 365 -12.20 11.83 -13.30
N ILE A 366 -12.58 12.74 -12.42
CA ILE A 366 -13.94 12.81 -11.85
C ILE A 366 -14.75 13.81 -12.67
N VAL A 367 -15.70 13.31 -13.44
CA VAL A 367 -16.63 14.12 -14.24
C VAL A 367 -18.01 14.16 -13.60
N GLY A 368 -18.84 15.15 -13.92
CA GLY A 368 -20.16 15.32 -13.30
C GLY A 368 -20.12 16.01 -11.93
N LYS A 369 -21.25 16.00 -11.21
CA LYS A 369 -21.42 16.72 -9.93
C LYS A 369 -22.36 15.95 -8.99
N GLY A 370 -22.17 16.11 -7.68
CA GLY A 370 -22.97 15.45 -6.65
C GLY A 370 -22.97 13.93 -6.84
N ASP A 371 -24.14 13.31 -6.74
CA ASP A 371 -24.37 11.88 -6.91
C ASP A 371 -24.30 11.43 -8.39
N LYS A 372 -24.07 12.35 -9.33
CA LYS A 372 -23.86 12.04 -10.76
C LYS A 372 -22.38 12.08 -11.15
N ARG A 373 -21.47 12.12 -10.17
CA ARG A 373 -20.04 12.03 -10.46
C ARG A 373 -19.72 10.66 -11.04
N LYS A 374 -18.77 10.62 -11.97
CA LYS A 374 -18.27 9.40 -12.60
C LYS A 374 -16.75 9.42 -12.67
N LEU A 375 -16.14 8.26 -12.42
CA LEU A 375 -14.73 8.00 -12.62
C LEU A 375 -14.49 7.63 -14.08
N VAL A 376 -13.61 8.37 -14.75
CA VAL A 376 -13.27 8.16 -16.16
C VAL A 376 -11.77 7.92 -16.29
N PHE A 377 -11.39 6.69 -16.59
CA PHE A 377 -10.00 6.29 -16.81
C PHE A 377 -9.31 7.15 -17.88
N LYS A 378 -8.03 7.46 -17.66
CA LYS A 378 -7.22 8.29 -18.56
C LYS A 378 -5.91 7.65 -19.00
N SER A 379 -5.09 7.17 -18.07
CA SER A 379 -3.84 6.48 -18.37
C SER A 379 -3.31 5.78 -17.13
N TYR A 380 -2.28 4.97 -17.33
CA TYR A 380 -1.49 4.41 -16.25
C TYR A 380 -0.22 5.24 -15.98
N TYR A 381 0.31 5.11 -14.78
CA TYR A 381 1.66 5.53 -14.42
C TYR A 381 2.38 4.38 -13.71
N LYS A 382 3.58 4.05 -14.20
CA LYS A 382 4.51 3.13 -13.55
C LYS A 382 5.89 3.75 -13.59
N ILE A 383 6.72 3.45 -12.58
CA ILE A 383 8.11 3.89 -12.61
C ILE A 383 8.80 3.38 -13.89
N PRO A 384 9.65 4.20 -14.53
CA PRO A 384 10.29 3.83 -15.79
C PRO A 384 11.49 2.90 -15.62
N ARG A 385 11.92 2.66 -14.37
CA ARG A 385 13.07 1.84 -14.02
C ARG A 385 12.64 0.39 -13.85
N HIS A 386 13.46 -0.54 -14.31
CA HIS A 386 13.31 -1.96 -13.99
C HIS A 386 14.12 -2.29 -12.74
N GLN A 387 13.66 -3.31 -12.02
CA GLN A 387 14.32 -3.88 -10.85
C GLN A 387 14.65 -5.35 -11.13
N ALA A 388 15.53 -5.93 -10.30
CA ALA A 388 15.86 -7.34 -10.41
C ALA A 388 14.65 -8.24 -10.13
N ASP A 389 14.66 -9.45 -10.68
CA ASP A 389 13.70 -10.49 -10.30
C ASP A 389 13.92 -11.03 -8.87
N THR A 390 14.88 -10.46 -8.13
CA THR A 390 15.09 -10.68 -6.69
C THR A 390 14.54 -9.56 -5.82
N GLU A 391 13.88 -8.56 -6.42
CA GLU A 391 13.33 -7.39 -5.74
C GLU A 391 11.82 -7.37 -5.82
N ASN A 392 11.14 -7.27 -4.67
CA ASN A 392 9.73 -6.96 -4.67
C ASN A 392 9.52 -5.49 -5.06
N CYS A 393 8.71 -5.24 -6.07
CA CYS A 393 8.46 -3.89 -6.56
C CYS A 393 7.05 -3.77 -7.07
N VAL A 394 6.34 -2.76 -6.56
CA VAL A 394 4.95 -2.48 -6.92
C VAL A 394 4.58 -1.07 -6.43
N ALA A 395 3.59 -0.44 -7.06
CA ALA A 395 3.07 0.84 -6.62
C ALA A 395 2.45 0.72 -5.21
N HIS A 396 2.75 1.66 -4.31
CA HIS A 396 2.23 1.67 -2.94
C HIS A 396 1.96 3.10 -2.46
N ASN A 397 1.77 3.29 -1.16
CA ASN A 397 1.31 4.53 -0.55
C ASN A 397 2.16 5.76 -0.89
N GLY A 398 1.48 6.87 -1.19
CA GLY A 398 2.09 8.16 -1.49
C GLY A 398 1.20 9.34 -1.14
N SER A 399 1.73 10.55 -1.29
CA SER A 399 1.03 11.79 -0.96
C SER A 399 1.28 12.88 -2.00
N LEU A 400 0.36 13.85 -2.05
CA LEU A 400 0.57 15.02 -2.88
C LEU A 400 1.70 15.90 -2.35
N ILE A 401 2.49 16.46 -3.27
CA ILE A 401 3.34 17.62 -3.00
C ILE A 401 2.51 18.88 -3.28
N PRO A 402 2.16 19.70 -2.27
CA PRO A 402 1.17 20.77 -2.42
C PRO A 402 1.72 21.98 -3.19
N VAL A 403 1.60 21.92 -4.53
CA VAL A 403 1.96 23.00 -5.44
C VAL A 403 0.71 23.54 -6.12
N LYS A 404 0.43 24.83 -5.91
CA LYS A 404 -0.79 25.45 -6.45
C LYS A 404 -0.86 25.30 -7.97
N GLY A 405 -1.96 24.72 -8.45
CA GLY A 405 -2.23 24.52 -9.88
C GLY A 405 -1.49 23.34 -10.52
N LYS A 406 -0.81 22.52 -9.72
CA LYS A 406 -0.11 21.31 -10.16
C LYS A 406 -0.60 20.11 -9.38
N ASP A 407 -0.62 18.97 -10.05
CA ASP A 407 -0.89 17.69 -9.43
C ASP A 407 0.44 16.91 -9.46
N ILE A 408 1.17 16.93 -8.35
CA ILE A 408 2.46 16.26 -8.17
C ILE A 408 2.33 15.36 -6.95
N MET A 409 2.81 14.13 -7.06
CA MET A 409 2.81 13.13 -6.00
C MET A 409 4.22 12.65 -5.73
N VAL A 410 4.51 12.33 -4.46
CA VAL A 410 5.61 11.46 -4.05
C VAL A 410 5.02 10.14 -3.59
N GLN A 411 5.62 9.02 -3.97
CA GLN A 411 5.03 7.71 -3.76
C GLN A 411 6.09 6.64 -3.58
N ALA A 412 5.78 5.67 -2.73
CA ALA A 412 6.59 4.49 -2.50
C ALA A 412 6.31 3.40 -3.56
N TRP A 413 7.36 2.65 -3.90
CA TRP A 413 7.36 1.57 -4.88
C TRP A 413 8.06 0.31 -4.34
N TYR A 414 8.00 0.08 -3.02
CA TYR A 414 8.75 -0.98 -2.33
C TYR A 414 10.25 -0.91 -2.65
N GLN A 415 10.91 -2.00 -3.10
CA GLN A 415 12.34 -1.93 -3.48
C GLN A 415 12.58 -1.10 -4.75
N GLY A 416 11.54 -0.81 -5.55
CA GLY A 416 11.61 0.23 -6.60
C GLY A 416 11.78 1.66 -6.05
N GLY A 417 11.77 1.80 -4.73
CA GLY A 417 12.14 3.00 -4.01
C GLY A 417 11.01 4.01 -3.93
N ILE A 418 11.33 5.25 -4.26
CA ILE A 418 10.46 6.41 -4.17
C ILE A 418 10.48 7.12 -5.51
N SER A 419 9.28 7.39 -6.03
CA SER A 419 9.10 8.20 -7.22
C SER A 419 8.40 9.51 -6.88
N VAL A 420 8.86 10.59 -7.49
CA VAL A 420 8.13 11.87 -7.53
C VAL A 420 7.70 12.11 -8.96
N TRP A 421 6.41 12.31 -9.20
CA TRP A 421 5.84 12.36 -10.54
C TRP A 421 4.73 13.43 -10.67
N ASP A 422 4.59 13.98 -11.88
CA ASP A 422 3.60 14.99 -12.24
C ASP A 422 2.49 14.35 -13.07
N PHE A 423 1.24 14.49 -12.61
CA PHE A 423 0.02 14.02 -13.28
C PHE A 423 -0.99 15.15 -13.50
N THR A 424 -0.50 16.39 -13.57
CA THR A 424 -1.29 17.57 -13.92
C THR A 424 -2.05 17.34 -15.23
N ASN A 425 -1.41 16.65 -16.19
CA ASN A 425 -2.09 16.08 -17.35
C ASN A 425 -2.38 14.59 -17.10
N SER A 426 -3.65 14.26 -16.85
CA SER A 426 -4.07 12.88 -16.53
C SER A 426 -3.78 11.85 -17.61
N SER A 427 -3.47 12.26 -18.85
CA SER A 427 -3.16 11.34 -19.96
C SER A 427 -1.66 11.22 -20.24
N LYS A 428 -0.81 12.00 -19.56
CA LYS A 428 0.64 12.03 -19.76
C LYS A 428 1.37 12.24 -18.43
N PRO A 429 1.18 11.34 -17.45
CA PRO A 429 1.96 11.38 -16.21
C PRO A 429 3.45 11.21 -16.52
N LYS A 430 4.29 11.82 -15.70
CA LYS A 430 5.74 11.74 -15.90
C LYS A 430 6.50 11.80 -14.59
N GLU A 431 7.47 10.91 -14.43
CA GLU A 431 8.44 10.99 -13.34
C GLU A 431 9.32 12.24 -13.45
N ILE A 432 9.55 12.88 -12.31
CA ILE A 432 10.32 14.11 -12.18
C ILE A 432 11.53 13.98 -11.26
N ALA A 433 11.53 13.03 -10.33
CA ALA A 433 12.65 12.68 -9.48
C ALA A 433 12.46 11.25 -8.94
N TYR A 434 13.54 10.60 -8.50
CA TYR A 434 13.46 9.31 -7.84
C TYR A 434 14.59 9.12 -6.81
N PHE A 435 14.39 8.17 -5.93
CA PHE A 435 15.37 7.62 -5.00
C PHE A 435 15.11 6.12 -4.88
N GLU A 436 16.13 5.29 -5.00
CA GLU A 436 16.01 3.85 -4.77
C GLU A 436 17.26 3.31 -4.09
N ARG A 437 17.11 2.14 -3.48
CA ARG A 437 18.22 1.28 -3.07
C ARG A 437 18.13 0.04 -3.93
N GLY A 438 19.26 -0.41 -4.46
CA GLY A 438 19.32 -1.69 -5.14
C GLY A 438 18.96 -2.85 -4.21
N PRO A 439 18.97 -4.09 -4.75
CA PRO A 439 18.36 -5.24 -4.10
C PRO A 439 18.88 -5.46 -2.68
N LEU A 440 18.00 -5.89 -1.78
CA LEU A 440 18.40 -6.36 -0.45
C LEU A 440 19.28 -7.62 -0.52
N SER A 441 19.04 -8.47 -1.52
CA SER A 441 19.76 -9.72 -1.74
C SER A 441 19.70 -10.10 -3.21
N THR A 442 20.80 -10.62 -3.76
CA THR A 442 20.84 -11.17 -5.12
C THR A 442 20.54 -12.68 -5.15
N THR A 443 20.20 -13.29 -4.01
CA THR A 443 20.02 -14.75 -3.88
C THR A 443 18.76 -15.15 -3.14
N THR A 444 18.01 -14.20 -2.64
CA THR A 444 16.84 -14.44 -1.79
C THR A 444 15.84 -13.36 -2.05
N MET A 445 14.59 -13.75 -2.30
CA MET A 445 13.48 -12.79 -2.34
C MET A 445 13.18 -12.38 -0.90
N VAL A 446 13.31 -11.08 -0.64
CA VAL A 446 13.06 -10.48 0.67
C VAL A 446 12.17 -9.27 0.45
N THR A 447 11.01 -9.23 1.10
CA THR A 447 10.15 -8.04 1.07
C THR A 447 10.87 -6.88 1.74
N GLY A 448 10.97 -5.75 1.04
CA GLY A 448 11.70 -4.59 1.49
C GLY A 448 11.34 -3.31 0.76
N GLY A 449 12.14 -2.28 1.01
CA GLY A 449 11.99 -0.97 0.41
C GLY A 449 10.93 -0.12 1.11
N SER A 450 10.56 1.00 0.49
CA SER A 450 9.67 1.99 1.10
C SER A 450 8.24 1.45 1.21
N TRP A 451 7.68 1.35 2.43
CA TRP A 451 6.25 1.06 2.62
C TRP A 451 5.42 2.28 2.20
N SER A 452 5.67 3.44 2.83
CA SER A 452 5.07 4.70 2.42
C SER A 452 6.13 5.79 2.25
N ALA A 453 5.83 6.78 1.41
CA ALA A 453 6.71 7.93 1.18
C ALA A 453 5.89 9.22 1.06
N TYR A 454 6.02 10.10 2.04
CA TYR A 454 5.13 11.26 2.21
C TYR A 454 5.86 12.59 2.28
N TYR A 455 5.30 13.60 1.64
CA TYR A 455 5.79 14.98 1.73
C TYR A 455 5.22 15.65 2.97
N TYR A 456 6.10 16.13 3.86
CA TYR A 456 5.70 16.89 5.02
C TYR A 456 6.65 18.07 5.27
N ASN A 457 6.12 19.28 5.19
CA ASN A 457 6.79 20.53 5.60
C ASN A 457 8.19 20.75 5.00
N GLY A 458 8.41 20.38 3.73
CA GLY A 458 9.65 20.63 3.00
C GLY A 458 10.54 19.40 2.77
N TYR A 459 10.16 18.25 3.31
CA TYR A 459 10.93 17.01 3.25
C TYR A 459 10.02 15.85 2.84
N ILE A 460 10.62 14.78 2.34
CA ILE A 460 9.95 13.52 2.10
C ILE A 460 10.41 12.57 3.20
N TYR A 461 9.47 11.92 3.86
CA TYR A 461 9.74 10.92 4.88
C TYR A 461 9.24 9.57 4.39
N SER A 462 10.04 8.52 4.57
CA SER A 462 9.65 7.17 4.20
C SER A 462 9.92 6.19 5.32
N ASN A 463 9.00 5.25 5.51
CA ASN A 463 9.15 4.15 6.45
C ASN A 463 9.51 2.89 5.65
N ASP A 464 10.81 2.64 5.48
CA ASP A 464 11.31 1.46 4.77
C ASP A 464 11.09 0.21 5.61
N ILE A 465 10.48 -0.80 5.00
CA ILE A 465 10.11 -2.11 5.56
C ILE A 465 11.28 -2.76 6.32
N ALA A 466 12.47 -2.69 5.72
CA ALA A 466 13.65 -3.40 6.19
C ALA A 466 14.71 -2.45 6.79
N LYS A 467 14.91 -1.28 6.19
CA LYS A 467 16.03 -0.37 6.49
C LYS A 467 15.69 0.73 7.48
N GLY A 468 14.43 0.98 7.80
CA GLY A 468 14.03 1.98 8.80
C GLY A 468 13.52 3.30 8.22
N PHE A 469 13.75 4.40 8.92
CA PHE A 469 13.12 5.68 8.62
C PHE A 469 14.04 6.59 7.80
N ASP A 470 13.66 6.85 6.56
CA ASP A 470 14.39 7.71 5.63
C ASP A 470 13.86 9.14 5.61
N VAL A 471 14.79 10.09 5.53
CA VAL A 471 14.49 11.49 5.25
C VAL A 471 15.17 11.93 3.98
N LEU A 472 14.38 12.37 3.02
CA LEU A 472 14.84 12.92 1.75
C LEU A 472 14.49 14.40 1.64
N ARG A 473 15.24 15.10 0.80
CA ARG A 473 14.93 16.46 0.36
C ARG A 473 14.89 16.51 -1.15
N ILE A 474 13.80 17.05 -1.69
CA ILE A 474 13.69 17.42 -3.09
C ILE A 474 14.03 18.90 -3.28
N ASP A 475 14.91 19.19 -4.22
CA ASP A 475 15.31 20.52 -4.65
C ASP A 475 15.00 20.66 -6.14
N ASP A 476 13.74 20.97 -6.44
CA ASP A 476 13.24 21.10 -7.81
C ASP A 476 12.31 22.29 -7.93
N ARG A 477 12.53 23.14 -8.94
CA ARG A 477 11.67 24.31 -9.26
C ARG A 477 10.18 23.98 -9.26
N ARG A 478 9.80 22.77 -9.71
CA ARG A 478 8.41 22.31 -9.81
C ARG A 478 7.79 22.06 -8.44
N THR A 479 8.58 21.65 -7.44
CA THR A 479 8.12 21.26 -6.10
C THR A 479 8.46 22.27 -5.02
N ASP A 480 9.47 23.12 -5.23
CA ASP A 480 9.92 24.15 -4.29
C ASP A 480 8.80 25.06 -3.74
N PRO A 481 7.76 25.45 -4.50
CA PRO A 481 6.66 26.22 -3.93
C PRO A 481 5.94 25.54 -2.75
N ALA A 482 5.95 24.21 -2.69
CA ALA A 482 5.32 23.44 -1.61
C ALA A 482 5.99 23.69 -0.25
N LYS A 483 7.24 24.15 -0.21
CA LYS A 483 7.95 24.48 1.05
C LYS A 483 7.26 25.60 1.85
N LYS A 484 6.42 26.39 1.19
CA LYS A 484 5.61 27.45 1.82
C LYS A 484 4.33 26.90 2.45
N ASN A 485 3.92 25.70 2.06
CA ASN A 485 2.75 25.02 2.56
C ASN A 485 3.14 24.23 3.82
N ARG A 486 2.69 24.70 4.98
CA ARG A 486 2.98 24.02 6.25
C ARG A 486 1.72 23.46 6.86
N GLN A 487 1.75 22.16 7.11
CA GLN A 487 0.69 21.41 7.75
C GLN A 487 1.03 21.23 9.22
N SER A 488 0.04 21.43 10.09
CA SER A 488 0.18 21.18 11.53
C SER A 488 -0.08 19.72 11.89
N GLU A 489 -0.83 19.01 11.07
CA GLU A 489 -1.17 17.60 11.19
C GLU A 489 -1.35 17.05 9.77
N LEU A 490 -0.89 15.83 9.50
CA LEU A 490 -1.09 15.16 8.22
C LEU A 490 -1.25 13.66 8.46
N ASN A 491 -2.43 13.15 8.13
CA ASN A 491 -2.69 11.73 7.87
C ASN A 491 -3.02 11.65 6.38
N VAL A 492 -2.24 10.94 5.59
CA VAL A 492 -2.25 11.12 4.13
C VAL A 492 -3.58 10.71 3.49
N GLN A 493 -4.18 9.63 3.99
CA GLN A 493 -5.50 9.15 3.59
C GLN A 493 -6.62 10.09 4.06
N THR A 494 -6.38 10.96 5.05
CA THR A 494 -7.28 12.06 5.42
C THR A 494 -6.76 13.35 4.79
N GLN A 495 -6.92 13.49 3.48
CA GLN A 495 -6.28 14.58 2.74
C GLN A 495 -6.77 15.95 3.25
N PRO A 496 -5.84 16.82 3.71
CA PRO A 496 -6.21 18.15 4.17
C PRO A 496 -6.55 19.05 2.99
N ASP A 497 -7.21 20.19 3.26
CA ASP A 497 -7.10 21.30 2.33
C ASP A 497 -5.71 21.91 2.47
N TYR A 498 -4.90 21.80 1.42
CA TYR A 498 -3.54 22.29 1.48
C TYR A 498 -3.47 23.81 1.41
N PHE A 499 -4.46 24.52 0.84
CA PHE A 499 -4.31 25.95 0.51
C PHE A 499 -5.24 26.91 1.26
N ASP A 500 -6.02 26.41 2.22
CA ASP A 500 -6.94 27.20 3.06
C ASP A 500 -6.25 27.99 4.18
#